data_AF-A0A4Y8SMX6-F1
#
_entry.id   AF-A0A4Y8SMX6-F1
#
_cell.length_a   1.000
_cell.length_b   1.000
_cell.length_c   1.000
_cell.angle_alpha   90.00
_cell.angle_beta   90.00
_cell.angle_gamma   90.00
#
_symmetry.space_group_name_H-M   'P 1'
#
loop_
_entity.id
_entity.type
_entity.pdbx_description
1 polymer ?
#
loop_
_entity_poly.entity_id
_entity_poly.type
_entity_poly.pdbx_seq_one_letter_code
_entity_poly.pdbx_strand_id
1 'polypeptide(L)'
;MNARIYVYAASVCILIAACGNDSKPPSVAVSTPATPALTEPFRYHKAIEVSPGQTFDVLSWGRGAKMDGSFMILHSDSAGVKFTTTTGDLDGAISDVYNSDMDTDGNPEILIQARDKDTVNYAKIYAFEFNNNNANKLDFPKLTGSQKKGYRGNDNFYIKEGLLIREFPIYSSNDSLAKPTGAKRVLQYGLRNNSFSVQQLSKDSVSLADKAAAAAAVNKKKTTADKPVKKKKAETKKKRRRRRG
;
A
#
# COMPACT_ATOMS: atom_id res chain seq x y z
N MET A 1 6.57 63.96 33.28
CA MET A 1 6.82 65.17 32.46
C MET A 1 8.21 65.06 31.87
N ASN A 2 8.28 65.25 30.56
CA ASN A 2 9.45 65.09 29.70
C ASN A 2 10.45 66.23 29.92
N ALA A 3 11.76 65.95 29.83
CA ALA A 3 12.70 66.82 29.14
C ALA A 3 13.96 66.03 28.74
N ARG A 4 14.20 65.99 27.43
CA ARG A 4 15.40 65.50 26.77
C ARG A 4 16.42 66.63 26.68
N ILE A 5 17.71 66.35 26.88
CA ILE A 5 18.81 67.13 26.28
C ILE A 5 19.85 66.15 25.75
N TYR A 6 20.16 66.32 24.47
CA TYR A 6 21.14 65.59 23.67
C TYR A 6 22.50 66.29 23.75
N VAL A 7 23.59 65.52 23.86
CA VAL A 7 24.93 65.96 23.43
C VAL A 7 25.51 64.89 22.52
N TYR A 8 25.82 65.31 21.30
CA TYR A 8 26.49 64.56 20.25
C TYR A 8 27.98 64.39 20.59
N ALA A 9 28.53 63.18 20.37
CA ALA A 9 29.96 63.00 20.17
C ALA A 9 30.25 61.79 19.26
N ALA A 10 30.56 62.11 18.01
CA ALA A 10 31.49 61.47 17.08
C ALA A 10 31.74 59.94 17.14
N SER A 11 31.11 59.25 16.18
CA SER A 11 31.75 58.37 15.17
C SER A 11 33.17 57.86 15.42
N VAL A 12 33.28 56.53 15.62
CA VAL A 12 34.38 55.72 15.08
C VAL A 12 33.76 54.51 14.37
N CYS A 13 33.78 54.55 13.04
CA CYS A 13 33.51 53.40 12.18
C CYS A 13 34.71 52.46 12.23
N ILE A 14 34.53 51.25 12.76
CA ILE A 14 35.43 50.12 12.48
C ILE A 14 34.68 49.20 11.51
N LEU A 15 35.02 49.33 10.23
CA LEU A 15 34.66 48.36 9.19
C LEU A 15 35.61 47.17 9.33
N ILE A 16 35.16 46.11 10.01
CA ILE A 16 35.84 44.82 9.92
C ILE A 16 35.31 44.14 8.66
N ALA A 17 36.10 44.22 7.59
CA ALA A 17 35.97 43.36 6.42
C ALA A 17 36.39 41.94 6.82
N ALA A 18 35.44 41.12 7.26
CA ALA A 18 35.65 39.68 7.38
C ALA A 18 35.22 39.02 6.08
N CYS A 19 36.22 38.52 5.34
CA CYS A 19 36.07 37.75 4.13
C CYS A 19 35.18 36.52 4.35
N GLY A 20 34.37 36.23 3.35
CA GLY A 20 33.48 35.08 3.33
C GLY A 20 34.23 33.77 3.55
N ASN A 21 33.68 32.97 4.44
CA ASN A 21 33.70 31.52 4.38
C ASN A 21 32.39 31.06 5.01
N ASP A 22 31.36 30.88 4.17
CA ASP A 22 30.14 30.16 4.54
C ASP A 22 30.48 28.66 4.67
N SER A 23 31.31 28.31 5.64
CA SER A 23 31.40 26.96 6.16
C SER A 23 30.15 26.73 7.01
N LYS A 24 29.10 26.25 6.35
CA LYS A 24 27.94 25.63 6.99
C LYS A 24 28.45 24.71 8.11
N PRO A 25 28.03 24.91 9.37
CA PRO A 25 28.46 24.02 10.45
C PRO A 25 28.12 22.59 10.06
N PRO A 26 29.01 21.62 10.29
CA PRO A 26 28.75 20.23 9.95
C PRO A 26 27.42 19.85 10.62
N SER A 27 26.44 19.51 9.79
CA SER A 27 25.19 18.89 10.24
C SER A 27 25.60 17.68 11.05
N VAL A 28 25.47 17.75 12.37
CA VAL A 28 25.61 16.59 13.24
C VAL A 28 24.56 15.62 12.73
N ALA A 29 25.01 14.57 12.05
CA ALA A 29 24.13 13.51 11.62
C ALA A 29 23.55 12.92 12.90
N VAL A 30 22.25 13.17 13.14
CA VAL A 30 21.51 12.50 14.20
C VAL A 30 21.55 11.02 13.84
N SER A 31 22.45 10.28 14.48
CA SER A 31 22.53 8.83 14.34
C SER A 31 21.18 8.27 14.77
N THR A 32 20.41 7.77 13.81
CA THR A 32 19.18 7.05 14.12
C THR A 32 19.54 5.91 15.09
N PRO A 33 18.80 5.74 16.21
CA PRO A 33 19.05 4.64 17.13
C PRO A 33 19.06 3.32 16.35
N ALA A 34 20.13 2.54 16.48
CA ALA A 34 20.21 1.23 15.87
C ALA A 34 19.08 0.34 16.43
N THR A 35 18.30 -0.29 15.55
CA THR A 35 17.31 -1.27 15.96
C THR A 35 18.00 -2.38 16.77
N PRO A 36 17.54 -2.69 17.99
CA PRO A 36 18.14 -3.76 18.80
C PRO A 36 18.17 -5.07 18.02
N ALA A 37 19.33 -5.74 18.02
CA ALA A 37 19.46 -7.05 17.39
C ALA A 37 18.67 -8.09 18.21
N LEU A 38 17.79 -8.84 17.54
CA LEU A 38 17.07 -9.95 18.17
C LEU A 38 18.02 -11.14 18.34
N THR A 39 17.99 -11.73 19.53
CA THR A 39 18.71 -12.96 19.83
C THR A 39 17.83 -14.17 19.55
N GLU A 40 18.44 -15.28 19.13
CA GLU A 40 17.69 -16.53 18.95
C GLU A 40 17.01 -16.96 20.26
N PRO A 41 15.76 -17.44 20.22
CA PRO A 41 15.02 -17.91 19.04
C PRO A 41 14.13 -16.84 18.37
N PHE A 42 14.20 -15.57 18.77
CA PHE A 42 13.34 -14.52 18.23
C PHE A 42 13.79 -14.07 16.84
N ARG A 43 12.84 -13.87 15.93
CA ARG A 43 13.09 -13.56 14.52
C ARG A 43 12.47 -12.25 14.06
N TYR A 44 11.43 -11.80 14.74
CA TYR A 44 10.74 -10.54 14.49
C TYR A 44 10.30 -9.94 15.82
N HIS A 45 10.31 -8.60 15.90
CA HIS A 45 9.73 -7.83 16.99
C HIS A 45 9.27 -6.48 16.45
N LYS A 46 8.05 -6.09 16.82
CA LYS A 46 7.54 -4.73 16.65
C LYS A 46 6.67 -4.38 17.84
N ALA A 47 6.97 -3.25 18.48
CA ALA A 47 6.15 -2.67 19.53
C ALA A 47 5.19 -1.64 18.91
N ILE A 48 3.94 -1.65 19.35
CA ILE A 48 2.89 -0.73 18.93
C ILE A 48 2.19 -0.19 20.18
N GLU A 49 2.41 1.09 20.50
CA GLU A 49 1.62 1.78 21.52
C GLU A 49 0.36 2.35 20.87
N VAL A 50 -0.81 1.90 21.33
CA VAL A 50 -2.11 2.32 20.78
C VAL A 50 -2.71 3.50 21.56
N SER A 51 -2.35 3.62 22.83
CA SER A 51 -2.69 4.73 23.72
C SER A 51 -1.69 4.74 24.89
N PRO A 52 -1.53 5.85 25.63
CA PRO A 52 -0.58 5.93 26.72
C PRO A 52 -0.67 4.74 27.68
N GLY A 53 0.41 3.96 27.74
CA GLY A 53 0.51 2.82 28.65
C GLY A 53 -0.18 1.52 28.19
N GLN A 54 -0.76 1.50 26.98
CA GLN A 54 -1.28 0.30 26.30
C GLN A 54 -0.39 -0.03 25.10
N THR A 55 0.43 -1.07 25.23
CA THR A 55 1.40 -1.47 24.20
C THR A 55 1.24 -2.92 23.81
N PHE A 56 1.34 -3.18 22.51
CA PHE A 56 1.38 -4.52 21.92
C PHE A 56 2.78 -4.79 21.36
N ASP A 57 3.49 -5.74 21.96
CA ASP A 57 4.71 -6.30 21.39
C ASP A 57 4.35 -7.54 20.58
N VAL A 58 4.59 -7.49 19.27
CA VAL A 58 4.41 -8.65 18.40
C VAL A 58 5.75 -9.25 18.09
N LEU A 59 5.92 -10.52 18.45
CA LEU A 59 7.13 -11.30 18.23
C LEU A 59 6.85 -12.51 17.34
N SER A 60 7.87 -12.95 16.60
CA SER A 60 7.92 -14.33 16.09
C SER A 60 9.14 -15.06 16.64
N TRP A 61 9.01 -16.37 16.82
CA TRP A 61 10.08 -17.20 17.34
C TRP A 61 10.01 -18.63 16.80
N GLY A 62 11.15 -19.31 16.88
CA GLY A 62 11.29 -20.73 16.54
C GLY A 62 12.73 -21.13 16.29
N ARG A 63 13.04 -22.42 16.39
CA ARG A 63 14.32 -23.01 15.96
C ARG A 63 14.13 -23.86 14.71
N GLY A 64 15.17 -23.98 13.88
CA GLY A 64 15.11 -24.73 12.63
C GLY A 64 14.67 -23.88 11.43
N ALA A 65 13.72 -24.39 10.63
CA ALA A 65 13.27 -23.72 9.42
C ALA A 65 12.77 -22.29 9.71
N LYS A 66 13.18 -21.33 8.86
CA LYS A 66 12.88 -19.90 9.06
C LYS A 66 11.42 -19.54 8.73
N MET A 67 10.71 -20.41 8.01
CA MET A 67 9.35 -20.18 7.52
C MET A 67 8.29 -20.86 8.38
N ASP A 68 8.69 -21.52 9.45
CA ASP A 68 7.79 -22.15 10.42
C ASP A 68 8.14 -21.65 11.82
N GLY A 69 7.13 -21.47 12.65
CA GLY A 69 7.30 -21.09 14.04
C GLY A 69 5.99 -20.72 14.69
N SER A 70 6.06 -19.80 15.64
CA SER A 70 4.88 -19.23 16.29
C SER A 70 5.05 -17.73 16.45
N PHE A 71 3.94 -17.03 16.56
CA PHE A 71 3.91 -15.63 16.97
C PHE A 71 3.39 -15.49 18.40
N MET A 72 3.77 -14.37 19.03
CA MET A 72 3.27 -13.93 20.32
C MET A 72 2.86 -12.47 20.20
N ILE A 73 1.72 -12.11 20.76
CA ILE A 73 1.27 -10.74 20.97
C ILE A 73 1.23 -10.53 22.48
N LEU A 74 2.16 -9.75 23.01
CA LEU A 74 2.21 -9.37 24.42
C LEU A 74 1.50 -8.04 24.57
N HIS A 75 0.37 -8.04 25.27
CA HIS A 75 -0.38 -6.82 25.56
C HIS A 75 -0.06 -6.36 26.97
N SER A 76 0.47 -5.15 27.10
CA SER A 76 0.86 -4.52 28.35
C SER A 76 -0.03 -3.31 28.63
N ASP A 77 -0.89 -3.44 29.64
CA ASP A 77 -1.64 -2.35 30.28
C ASP A 77 -0.91 -1.95 31.57
N SER A 78 0.01 -0.99 31.43
CA SER A 78 0.85 -0.54 32.54
C SER A 78 0.07 0.18 33.63
N ALA A 79 -0.98 0.93 33.26
CA ALA A 79 -1.80 1.66 34.21
C ALA A 79 -2.74 0.73 35.00
N GLY A 80 -3.29 -0.28 34.32
CA GLY A 80 -4.12 -1.32 34.92
C GLY A 80 -3.34 -2.45 35.60
N VAL A 81 -2.00 -2.49 35.44
CA VAL A 81 -1.11 -3.58 35.87
C VAL A 81 -1.61 -4.93 35.34
N LYS A 82 -1.95 -4.97 34.05
CA LYS A 82 -2.42 -6.18 33.38
C LYS A 82 -1.53 -6.50 32.20
N PHE A 83 -1.14 -7.76 32.12
CA PHE A 83 -0.24 -8.26 31.10
C PHE A 83 -0.85 -9.55 30.55
N THR A 84 -1.14 -9.57 29.27
CA THR A 84 -1.74 -10.72 28.60
C THR A 84 -0.91 -11.16 27.41
N THR A 85 -1.09 -12.41 27.01
CA THR A 85 -0.36 -12.99 25.89
C THR A 85 -1.33 -13.73 25.00
N THR A 86 -1.30 -13.41 23.71
CA THR A 86 -1.98 -14.17 22.66
C THR A 86 -0.93 -14.85 21.80
N THR A 87 -1.13 -16.12 21.46
CA THR A 87 -0.18 -16.88 20.66
C THR A 87 -0.88 -17.57 19.51
N GLY A 88 -0.10 -17.95 18.49
CA GLY A 88 -0.58 -18.78 17.41
C GLY A 88 0.55 -19.34 16.57
N ASP A 89 0.25 -20.39 15.83
CA ASP A 89 1.18 -20.94 14.85
C ASP A 89 1.42 -19.93 13.73
N LEU A 90 2.67 -19.85 13.31
CA LEU A 90 3.12 -18.97 12.24
C LEU A 90 3.57 -19.83 11.06
N ASP A 91 2.79 -19.75 10.00
CA ASP A 91 3.14 -20.24 8.67
C ASP A 91 3.65 -19.05 7.83
N GLY A 92 4.96 -19.06 7.54
CA GLY A 92 5.73 -18.01 6.90
C GLY A 92 6.61 -17.21 7.87
N ALA A 93 7.11 -16.08 7.40
CA ALA A 93 7.84 -15.10 8.22
C ALA A 93 7.04 -13.80 8.33
N ILE A 94 6.94 -13.24 9.54
CA ILE A 94 6.31 -11.92 9.74
C ILE A 94 7.12 -10.88 8.96
N SER A 95 6.44 -10.11 8.12
CA SER A 95 7.04 -9.03 7.37
C SER A 95 6.63 -7.65 7.85
N ASP A 96 5.43 -7.52 8.40
CA ASP A 96 4.98 -6.29 9.07
C ASP A 96 3.81 -6.59 10.01
N VAL A 97 3.51 -5.64 10.88
CA VAL A 97 2.34 -5.64 11.76
C VAL A 97 1.67 -4.28 11.69
N TYR A 98 0.37 -4.27 11.48
CA TYR A 98 -0.43 -3.05 11.40
C TYR A 98 -1.35 -2.96 12.61
N ASN A 99 -1.65 -1.73 13.01
CA ASN A 99 -2.71 -1.45 13.96
C ASN A 99 -3.70 -0.42 13.39
N SER A 100 -4.96 -0.59 13.75
CA SER A 100 -6.04 0.36 13.45
C SER A 100 -7.18 0.14 14.45
N ASP A 101 -8.12 1.07 14.49
CA ASP A 101 -9.45 0.88 15.09
C ASP A 101 -10.44 0.99 13.91
N MET A 102 -10.66 -0.14 13.23
CA MET A 102 -11.26 -0.21 11.90
C MET A 102 -12.77 0.03 11.90
N ASP A 103 -13.44 -0.20 13.02
CA ASP A 103 -14.87 0.07 13.20
C ASP A 103 -15.17 1.17 14.24
N THR A 104 -14.14 1.82 14.77
CA THR A 104 -14.24 3.02 15.62
C THR A 104 -14.98 2.73 16.94
N ASP A 105 -14.75 1.56 17.52
CA ASP A 105 -15.33 1.14 18.78
C ASP A 105 -14.37 1.31 19.98
N GLY A 106 -13.13 1.75 19.71
CA GLY A 106 -12.08 1.97 20.69
C GLY A 106 -11.25 0.72 21.01
N ASN A 107 -11.58 -0.44 20.44
CA ASN A 107 -10.79 -1.67 20.53
C ASN A 107 -9.80 -1.68 19.35
N PRO A 108 -8.49 -1.83 19.59
CA PRO A 108 -7.53 -1.90 18.50
C PRO A 108 -7.52 -3.27 17.82
N GLU A 109 -7.43 -3.26 16.50
CA GLU A 109 -7.01 -4.41 15.71
C GLU A 109 -5.48 -4.45 15.58
N ILE A 110 -4.90 -5.64 15.77
CA ILE A 110 -3.53 -5.97 15.40
C ILE A 110 -3.56 -6.98 14.24
N LEU A 111 -2.95 -6.59 13.12
CA LEU A 111 -2.96 -7.35 11.86
C LEU A 111 -1.53 -7.75 11.52
N ILE A 112 -1.19 -9.03 11.72
CA ILE A 112 0.14 -9.57 11.46
C ILE A 112 0.21 -10.04 10.02
N GLN A 113 1.06 -9.41 9.22
CA GLN A 113 1.38 -9.88 7.88
C GLN A 113 2.52 -10.88 7.91
N ALA A 114 2.27 -12.09 7.40
CA ALA A 114 3.30 -13.07 7.10
C ALA A 114 3.41 -13.31 5.59
N ARG A 115 4.62 -13.68 5.14
CA ARG A 115 4.88 -14.09 3.76
C ARG A 115 5.57 -15.44 3.74
N ASP A 116 5.19 -16.27 2.78
CA ASP A 116 5.81 -17.56 2.51
C ASP A 116 7.09 -17.41 1.65
N LYS A 117 7.88 -18.48 1.54
CA LYS A 117 9.10 -18.55 0.72
C LYS A 117 8.81 -18.93 -0.74
N ASP A 118 7.56 -19.29 -1.05
CA ASP A 118 7.15 -19.57 -2.42
C ASP A 118 7.57 -18.44 -3.37
N THR A 119 7.91 -18.80 -4.61
CA THR A 119 8.34 -17.84 -5.65
C THR A 119 7.35 -16.71 -5.91
N VAL A 120 6.10 -16.90 -5.48
CA VAL A 120 5.00 -15.97 -5.64
C VAL A 120 4.80 -15.07 -4.41
N ASN A 121 5.44 -15.34 -3.27
CA ASN A 121 5.39 -14.54 -2.03
C ASN A 121 3.95 -14.18 -1.60
N TYR A 122 3.08 -15.18 -1.46
CA TYR A 122 1.72 -14.96 -1.01
C TYR A 122 1.68 -14.41 0.42
N ALA A 123 0.90 -13.35 0.62
CA ALA A 123 0.69 -12.76 1.94
C ALA A 123 -0.45 -13.46 2.70
N LYS A 124 -0.21 -13.71 3.99
CA LYS A 124 -1.18 -14.20 4.99
C LYS A 124 -1.37 -13.09 6.02
N ILE A 125 -2.60 -12.87 6.49
CA ILE A 125 -2.91 -11.94 7.58
C ILE A 125 -3.50 -12.74 8.73
N TYR A 126 -2.90 -12.60 9.91
CA TYR A 126 -3.48 -13.05 11.18
C TYR A 126 -4.04 -11.80 11.86
N ALA A 127 -5.35 -11.75 12.07
CA ALA A 127 -6.06 -10.57 12.55
C ALA A 127 -6.65 -10.83 13.94
N PHE A 128 -6.47 -9.87 14.84
CA PHE A 128 -7.02 -9.90 16.19
C PHE A 128 -7.56 -8.52 16.54
N GLU A 129 -8.74 -8.47 17.16
CA GLU A 129 -9.26 -7.30 17.86
C GLU A 129 -9.03 -7.50 19.35
N PHE A 130 -8.62 -6.45 20.05
CA PHE A 130 -8.36 -6.51 21.49
C PHE A 130 -9.36 -5.65 22.25
N ASN A 131 -10.29 -6.31 22.95
CA ASN A 131 -11.18 -5.64 23.89
C ASN A 131 -10.59 -5.74 25.29
N ASN A 132 -9.93 -4.66 25.71
CA ASN A 132 -9.14 -4.62 26.93
C ASN A 132 -8.10 -5.76 26.96
N ASN A 133 -8.31 -6.77 27.80
CA ASN A 133 -7.39 -7.89 28.01
C ASN A 133 -7.79 -9.16 27.25
N ASN A 134 -8.87 -9.10 26.49
CA ASN A 134 -9.38 -10.23 25.70
C ASN A 134 -8.97 -10.04 24.25
N ALA A 135 -8.45 -11.10 23.65
CA ALA A 135 -8.12 -11.13 22.23
C ALA A 135 -9.18 -11.92 21.46
N ASN A 136 -9.82 -11.27 20.49
CA ASN A 136 -10.77 -11.87 19.58
C ASN A 136 -10.06 -12.13 18.24
N LYS A 137 -9.87 -13.41 17.88
CA LYS A 137 -9.33 -13.75 16.57
C LYS A 137 -10.37 -13.44 15.49
N LEU A 138 -9.95 -12.73 14.44
CA LEU A 138 -10.79 -12.36 13.31
C LEU A 138 -10.44 -13.21 12.08
N ASP A 139 -11.46 -13.66 11.36
CA ASP A 139 -11.28 -14.39 10.12
C ASP A 139 -10.99 -13.44 8.96
N PHE A 140 -9.71 -13.34 8.57
CA PHE A 140 -9.32 -12.49 7.45
C PHE A 140 -9.82 -13.07 6.11
N PRO A 141 -10.52 -12.28 5.28
CA PRO A 141 -11.18 -12.79 4.08
C PRO A 141 -10.17 -13.18 3.00
N LYS A 142 -10.38 -14.36 2.41
CA LYS A 142 -9.62 -14.81 1.25
C LYS A 142 -10.04 -14.03 0.01
N LEU A 143 -9.11 -13.83 -0.93
CA LEU A 143 -9.44 -13.28 -2.24
C LEU A 143 -10.49 -14.15 -2.95
N THR A 144 -11.53 -13.53 -3.49
CA THR A 144 -12.54 -14.19 -4.33
C THR A 144 -11.97 -14.62 -5.67
N GLY A 145 -12.68 -15.48 -6.40
CA GLY A 145 -12.24 -15.95 -7.72
C GLY A 145 -11.97 -14.82 -8.73
N SER A 146 -12.79 -13.76 -8.71
CA SER A 146 -12.57 -12.57 -9.55
C SER A 146 -11.34 -11.77 -9.12
N GLN A 147 -11.18 -11.53 -7.81
CA GLN A 147 -10.03 -10.80 -7.25
C GLN A 147 -8.70 -11.57 -7.41
N LYS A 148 -8.74 -12.89 -7.53
CA LYS A 148 -7.55 -13.73 -7.79
C LYS A 148 -7.08 -13.71 -9.24
N LYS A 149 -7.85 -13.18 -10.19
CA LYS A 149 -7.45 -13.17 -11.62
C LYS A 149 -6.18 -12.35 -11.83
N GLY A 150 -5.10 -13.00 -12.27
CA GLY A 150 -3.79 -12.37 -12.45
C GLY A 150 -3.06 -12.05 -11.15
N TYR A 151 -3.51 -12.58 -10.00
CA TYR A 151 -2.83 -12.39 -8.72
C TYR A 151 -1.61 -13.31 -8.61
N ARG A 152 -0.45 -12.72 -8.27
CA ARG A 152 0.82 -13.43 -8.07
C ARG A 152 1.62 -12.85 -6.90
N GLY A 153 0.93 -12.60 -5.78
CA GLY A 153 1.55 -12.04 -4.58
C GLY A 153 2.10 -10.64 -4.81
N ASN A 154 3.25 -10.35 -4.19
CA ASN A 154 3.82 -9.00 -4.09
C ASN A 154 2.83 -7.99 -3.52
N ASP A 155 2.07 -8.43 -2.53
CA ASP A 155 1.11 -7.61 -1.82
C ASP A 155 1.80 -6.52 -1.00
N ASN A 156 1.32 -5.30 -1.17
CA ASN A 156 1.63 -4.16 -0.31
C ASN A 156 0.40 -3.87 0.56
N PHE A 157 0.59 -3.84 1.88
CA PHE A 157 -0.45 -3.50 2.84
C PHE A 157 -0.13 -2.18 3.53
N TYR A 158 -1.15 -1.39 3.81
CA TYR A 158 -1.02 -0.15 4.56
C TYR A 158 -2.37 0.29 5.13
N ILE A 159 -2.34 1.07 6.20
CA ILE A 159 -3.54 1.70 6.77
C ILE A 159 -3.80 3.03 6.06
N LYS A 160 -5.05 3.26 5.67
CA LYS A 160 -5.53 4.54 5.13
C LYS A 160 -6.92 4.82 5.67
N GLU A 161 -7.10 5.95 6.35
CA GLU A 161 -8.41 6.38 6.88
C GLU A 161 -9.06 5.30 7.78
N GLY A 162 -8.27 4.66 8.64
CA GLY A 162 -8.74 3.59 9.54
C GLY A 162 -8.99 2.24 8.86
N LEU A 163 -8.72 2.13 7.55
CA LEU A 163 -8.99 0.91 6.77
C LEU A 163 -7.68 0.26 6.33
N LEU A 164 -7.65 -1.07 6.30
CA LEU A 164 -6.54 -1.80 5.72
C LEU A 164 -6.68 -1.80 4.19
N ILE A 165 -5.67 -1.30 3.49
CA ILE A 165 -5.58 -1.37 2.04
C ILE A 165 -4.59 -2.45 1.65
N ARG A 166 -4.94 -3.24 0.64
CA ARG A 166 -4.07 -4.21 -0.03
C ARG A 166 -3.95 -3.84 -1.50
N GLU A 167 -2.72 -3.64 -1.95
CA GLU A 167 -2.40 -3.38 -3.34
C GLU A 167 -1.48 -4.47 -3.88
N PHE A 168 -1.75 -5.00 -5.08
CA PHE A 168 -0.83 -5.93 -5.74
C PHE A 168 -0.87 -5.79 -7.28
N PRO A 169 0.24 -6.10 -7.98
CA PRO A 169 0.30 -6.09 -9.44
C PRO A 169 -0.60 -7.17 -10.07
N ILE A 170 -1.16 -6.86 -11.24
CA ILE A 170 -1.94 -7.79 -12.05
C ILE A 170 -1.06 -8.36 -13.16
N TYR A 171 -1.03 -9.69 -13.29
CA TYR A 171 -0.29 -10.43 -14.30
C TYR A 171 -1.19 -10.90 -15.45
N SER A 172 -0.59 -11.11 -16.63
CA SER A 172 -1.29 -11.50 -17.86
C SER A 172 -1.91 -12.90 -17.83
N SER A 173 -1.36 -13.81 -17.02
CA SER A 173 -1.78 -15.21 -16.94
C SER A 173 -1.38 -15.85 -15.60
N ASN A 174 -1.80 -17.10 -15.42
CA ASN A 174 -1.54 -17.92 -14.23
C ASN A 174 -0.45 -19.00 -14.46
N ASP A 175 0.38 -18.87 -15.50
CA ASP A 175 1.62 -19.67 -15.71
C ASP A 175 2.92 -18.94 -15.30
N SER A 176 4.04 -19.66 -15.22
CA SER A 176 5.35 -19.12 -14.80
C SER A 176 5.94 -18.08 -15.74
N LEU A 177 5.44 -17.95 -16.97
CA LEU A 177 5.89 -16.96 -17.96
C LEU A 177 5.07 -15.66 -17.91
N ALA A 178 4.09 -15.59 -17.01
CA ALA A 178 3.22 -14.43 -16.85
C ALA A 178 4.02 -13.16 -16.58
N LYS A 179 3.70 -12.09 -17.33
CA LYS A 179 4.34 -10.78 -17.17
C LYS A 179 3.40 -9.81 -16.44
N PRO A 180 3.93 -8.86 -15.65
CA PRO A 180 3.11 -7.81 -15.06
C PRO A 180 2.49 -6.98 -16.18
N THR A 181 1.21 -6.67 -16.04
CA THR A 181 0.46 -5.87 -17.03
C THR A 181 0.70 -4.38 -16.91
N GLY A 182 1.34 -3.93 -15.82
CA GLY A 182 1.46 -2.54 -15.40
C GLY A 182 0.27 -2.05 -14.57
N ALA A 183 -0.85 -2.76 -14.59
CA ALA A 183 -2.01 -2.47 -13.73
C ALA A 183 -1.82 -3.07 -12.32
N LYS A 184 -2.49 -2.45 -11.34
CA LYS A 184 -2.58 -2.93 -9.96
C LYS A 184 -4.02 -3.15 -9.56
N ARG A 185 -4.26 -4.14 -8.70
CA ARG A 185 -5.52 -4.33 -8.01
C ARG A 185 -5.42 -3.73 -6.62
N VAL A 186 -6.43 -2.97 -6.23
CA VAL A 186 -6.50 -2.32 -4.92
C VAL A 186 -7.78 -2.79 -4.22
N LEU A 187 -7.62 -3.38 -3.05
CA LEU A 187 -8.69 -3.86 -2.18
C LEU A 187 -8.65 -3.08 -0.87
N GLN A 188 -9.81 -2.65 -0.42
CA GLN A 188 -10.03 -2.02 0.88
C GLN A 188 -10.76 -3.01 1.77
N TYR A 189 -10.25 -3.19 2.98
CA TYR A 189 -10.85 -4.00 4.03
C TYR A 189 -11.33 -3.05 5.12
N GLY A 190 -12.60 -3.15 5.48
CA GLY A 190 -13.17 -2.52 6.67
C GLY A 190 -13.66 -3.56 7.65
N LEU A 191 -13.89 -3.18 8.90
CA LEU A 191 -14.48 -4.04 9.91
C LEU A 191 -15.86 -3.51 10.28
N ARG A 192 -16.78 -4.42 10.63
CA ARG A 192 -18.04 -4.09 11.28
C ARG A 192 -18.54 -5.32 12.02
N ASN A 193 -18.78 -5.20 13.32
CA ASN A 193 -19.22 -6.31 14.17
C ASN A 193 -18.28 -7.53 14.02
N ASN A 194 -16.96 -7.27 14.11
CA ASN A 194 -15.91 -8.30 14.04
C ASN A 194 -15.89 -9.08 12.72
N SER A 195 -16.55 -8.57 11.68
CA SER A 195 -16.63 -9.18 10.35
C SER A 195 -16.02 -8.25 9.32
N PHE A 196 -15.08 -8.76 8.53
CA PHE A 196 -14.47 -7.97 7.47
C PHE A 196 -15.43 -7.76 6.30
N SER A 197 -15.46 -6.52 5.81
CA SER A 197 -16.00 -6.16 4.50
C SER A 197 -14.86 -5.95 3.51
N VAL A 198 -15.07 -6.26 2.24
CA VAL A 198 -14.04 -6.09 1.19
C VAL A 198 -14.62 -5.32 0.01
N GLN A 199 -14.00 -4.20 -0.34
CA GLN A 199 -14.32 -3.42 -1.51
C GLN A 199 -13.13 -3.40 -2.47
N GLN A 200 -13.36 -3.74 -3.74
CA GLN A 200 -12.35 -3.54 -4.77
C GLN A 200 -12.47 -2.12 -5.33
N LEU A 201 -11.39 -1.34 -5.19
CA LEU A 201 -11.34 0.05 -5.66
C LEU A 201 -10.86 0.16 -7.11
N SER A 202 -10.07 -0.82 -7.58
CA SER A 202 -9.54 -0.81 -8.94
C SER A 202 -10.61 -1.21 -9.97
N LYS A 203 -10.77 -0.37 -11.00
CA LYS A 203 -11.42 -0.76 -12.27
C LYS A 203 -10.38 -1.54 -13.09
N ASP A 204 -10.18 -2.80 -12.74
CA ASP A 204 -9.12 -3.65 -13.31
C ASP A 204 -9.00 -3.48 -14.83
N SER A 205 -7.90 -2.87 -15.28
CA SER A 205 -7.66 -2.59 -16.71
C SER A 205 -7.16 -3.85 -17.43
N VAL A 206 -7.93 -4.93 -17.42
CA VAL A 206 -7.53 -6.23 -18.00
C VAL A 206 -8.68 -7.03 -18.61
N SER A 207 -9.78 -6.39 -19.00
CA SER A 207 -10.61 -7.03 -20.02
C SER A 207 -9.73 -7.23 -21.26
N LEU A 208 -9.38 -8.48 -21.56
CA LEU A 208 -8.64 -8.87 -22.76
C LEU A 208 -9.38 -8.45 -24.04
N ALA A 209 -10.68 -8.16 -23.93
CA ALA A 209 -11.49 -7.57 -24.99
C ALA A 209 -11.13 -6.10 -25.25
N ASP A 210 -10.79 -5.32 -24.22
CA ASP A 210 -10.50 -3.89 -24.37
C ASP A 210 -9.13 -3.65 -25.02
N LYS A 211 -8.16 -4.54 -24.79
CA LYS A 211 -6.88 -4.52 -25.52
C LYS A 211 -7.02 -4.97 -26.98
N ALA A 212 -7.90 -5.92 -27.27
CA ALA A 212 -8.18 -6.33 -28.66
C ALA A 212 -8.87 -5.19 -29.46
N ALA A 213 -9.79 -4.45 -28.82
CA ALA A 213 -10.42 -3.27 -29.41
C ALA A 213 -9.42 -2.11 -29.62
N ALA A 214 -8.53 -1.86 -28.66
CA ALA A 214 -7.51 -0.83 -28.78
C ALA A 214 -6.44 -1.17 -29.84
N ALA A 215 -6.01 -2.43 -29.93
CA ALA A 215 -5.06 -2.88 -30.96
C ALA A 215 -5.68 -2.87 -32.37
N ALA A 216 -6.96 -3.19 -32.51
CA ALA A 216 -7.67 -3.10 -33.78
C ALA A 216 -7.91 -1.65 -34.25
N ALA A 217 -8.04 -0.70 -33.32
CA ALA A 217 -8.19 0.72 -33.63
C ALA A 217 -6.87 1.38 -34.11
N VAL A 218 -5.72 0.93 -33.59
CA VAL A 218 -4.40 1.46 -34.02
C VAL A 218 -4.02 0.95 -35.42
N ASN A 219 -4.38 -0.29 -35.77
CA ASN A 219 -4.05 -0.84 -37.09
C ASN A 219 -4.91 -0.28 -38.24
N LYS A 220 -6.11 0.24 -37.96
CA LYS A 220 -6.96 0.91 -38.96
C LYS A 220 -6.51 2.33 -39.33
N LYS A 221 -5.68 2.97 -38.50
CA LYS A 221 -5.24 4.36 -38.74
C LYS A 221 -3.97 4.49 -39.60
N LYS A 222 -3.31 3.38 -39.96
CA LYS A 222 -2.06 3.39 -40.73
C LYS A 222 -2.22 3.09 -42.23
N THR A 223 -3.43 2.90 -42.74
CA THR A 223 -3.72 2.65 -44.16
C THR A 223 -4.83 3.54 -44.70
N THR A 224 -4.69 4.85 -44.62
CA THR A 224 -5.33 5.79 -45.57
C THR A 224 -4.54 7.09 -45.59
N ALA A 225 -3.44 7.11 -46.33
CA ALA A 225 -2.89 8.34 -46.88
C ALA A 225 -2.60 8.09 -48.37
N ASP A 226 -3.11 9.02 -49.17
CA ASP A 226 -2.82 9.29 -50.59
C ASP A 226 -3.40 8.39 -51.69
N LYS A 227 -4.44 8.91 -52.36
CA LYS A 227 -4.41 9.22 -53.81
C LYS A 227 -5.55 10.18 -54.23
N PRO A 228 -5.30 11.12 -55.17
CA PRO A 228 -6.25 12.18 -55.52
C PRO A 228 -7.30 11.74 -56.54
N VAL A 229 -8.53 12.23 -56.37
CA VAL A 229 -9.70 11.95 -57.21
C VAL A 229 -9.68 12.80 -58.49
N LYS A 230 -9.57 12.16 -59.66
CA LYS A 230 -9.91 12.76 -60.96
C LYS A 230 -11.40 12.57 -61.25
N LYS A 231 -12.12 13.68 -61.38
CA LYS A 231 -13.51 13.77 -61.89
C LYS A 231 -13.58 13.23 -63.34
N LYS A 232 -14.54 12.33 -63.62
CA LYS A 232 -15.15 12.18 -64.95
C LYS A 232 -16.65 11.92 -64.84
N LYS A 233 -17.41 12.70 -65.63
CA LYS A 233 -18.85 12.65 -65.90
C LYS A 233 -19.25 11.35 -66.63
N ALA A 234 -20.46 10.85 -66.36
CA ALA A 234 -21.35 10.13 -67.30
C ALA A 234 -22.76 10.10 -66.66
N GLU A 235 -23.70 10.95 -67.06
CA GLU A 235 -24.62 10.81 -68.21
C GLU A 235 -25.72 9.75 -67.99
N THR A 236 -26.89 10.24 -67.59
CA THR A 236 -28.10 9.47 -67.25
C THR A 236 -28.86 9.11 -68.52
N LYS A 237 -28.84 7.83 -68.94
CA LYS A 237 -29.74 7.30 -69.98
C LYS A 237 -31.01 6.71 -69.35
N LYS A 238 -32.10 7.45 -69.51
CA LYS A 238 -33.49 7.07 -69.24
C LYS A 238 -33.95 6.06 -70.31
N LYS A 239 -34.29 4.82 -69.94
CA LYS A 239 -34.97 3.87 -70.85
C LYS A 239 -36.30 3.37 -70.27
N ARG A 240 -37.34 3.96 -70.86
CA ARG A 240 -38.77 3.65 -70.93
C ARG A 240 -39.11 2.16 -70.78
N ARG A 241 -39.98 1.83 -69.81
CA ARG A 241 -40.66 0.52 -69.70
C ARG A 241 -42.08 0.69 -70.22
N ARG A 242 -42.42 0.02 -71.33
CA ARG A 242 -43.78 -0.09 -71.90
C ARG A 242 -44.68 -0.81 -70.88
N ARG A 243 -45.85 -0.24 -70.60
CA ARG A 243 -47.01 -0.94 -70.04
C ARG A 243 -48.11 -0.96 -71.11
N ARG A 244 -48.84 -2.09 -71.11
CA ARG A 244 -49.92 -2.51 -72.00
C ARG A 244 -51.04 -1.48 -72.11
N GLY A 245 -51.70 -1.50 -73.27
CA GLY A 245 -52.83 -0.68 -73.68
C GLY A 245 -52.82 -0.62 -75.19
#